data_AF-A0A8J3QCX9-F1
#
_entry.id   AF-A0A8J3QCX9-F1
#
_cell.length_a   1.000
_cell.length_b   1.000
_cell.length_c   1.000
_cell.angle_alpha   90.00
_cell.angle_beta   90.00
_cell.angle_gamma   90.00
#
_symmetry.space_group_name_H-M   'P 1'
#
loop_
_entity.id
_entity.type
_entity.pdbx_description
1 polymer ?
#
loop_
_entity_poly.entity_id
_entity_poly.type
_entity_poly.pdbx_seq_one_letter_code
_entity_poly.pdbx_strand_id
1 'polypeptide(L)' 'MNSFSVSVRLQRLTTEECHVSVPVTQEVMQDQPDADGSFRLDGKKIFEAAIRMGQESGNWALEAQHVEVHPIQKAPDRQ' A
#
# COMPACT_ATOMS: atom_id res chain seq x y z
N MET A 1 -42.69 -21.65 14.63
CA MET A 1 -41.95 -21.53 13.36
C MET A 1 -40.52 -21.24 13.74
N ASN A 2 -39.58 -22.16 13.51
CA ASN A 2 -38.20 -21.97 13.94
C ASN A 2 -37.44 -21.20 12.85
N SER A 3 -36.73 -20.15 13.24
CA SER A 3 -35.81 -19.42 12.38
C SER A 3 -34.39 -19.88 12.67
N PHE A 4 -33.63 -20.20 11.63
CA PHE A 4 -32.23 -20.58 11.71
C PHE A 4 -31.40 -19.58 10.89
N SER A 5 -30.18 -19.29 11.33
CA SER A 5 -29.23 -18.40 10.64
C SER A 5 -27.85 -19.05 10.57
N VAL A 6 -27.08 -18.68 9.55
CA VAL A 6 -25.67 -19.08 9.38
C VAL A 6 -24.81 -17.83 9.43
N SER A 7 -23.73 -17.88 10.21
CA SER A 7 -22.73 -16.81 10.25
C SER A 7 -21.68 -17.03 9.18
N VAL A 8 -21.40 -15.99 8.38
CA VAL A 8 -20.36 -16.01 7.34
C VAL A 8 -19.44 -14.82 7.56
N ARG A 9 -18.13 -15.09 7.53
CA ARG A 9 -17.11 -14.03 7.62
C ARG A 9 -16.85 -13.48 6.22
N LEU A 10 -16.98 -12.17 6.07
CA LEU A 10 -16.65 -11.44 4.86
C LEU A 10 -15.29 -10.74 5.03
N GLN A 11 -14.56 -10.58 3.93
CA GLN A 11 -13.40 -9.71 3.85
C GLN A 11 -13.68 -8.58 2.86
N ARG A 12 -13.10 -7.43 3.14
CA ARG A 12 -13.19 -6.25 2.28
C ARG A 12 -11.76 -5.87 1.88
N LEU A 13 -11.50 -5.88 0.59
CA LEU A 13 -10.25 -5.40 0.00
C LEU A 13 -10.49 -3.98 -0.50
N THR A 14 -9.64 -3.05 -0.08
CA THR A 14 -9.62 -1.67 -0.56
C THR A 14 -8.38 -1.46 -1.41
N THR A 15 -8.57 -0.85 -2.57
CA THR A 15 -7.49 -0.29 -3.38
C THR A 15 -7.52 1.20 -3.16
N GLU A 16 -6.39 1.75 -2.74
CA GLU A 16 -6.25 3.15 -2.42
C GLU A 16 -5.04 3.72 -3.16
N GLU A 17 -5.11 4.99 -3.51
CA GLU A 17 -4.03 5.72 -4.15
C GLU A 17 -3.58 6.90 -3.28
N CYS A 18 -2.30 7.25 -3.37
CA CYS A 18 -1.79 8.52 -2.85
C CYS A 18 -0.72 9.07 -3.78
N HIS A 19 -0.66 10.39 -3.86
CA HIS A 19 0.40 11.09 -4.59
C HIS A 19 1.45 11.58 -3.61
N VAL A 20 2.72 11.26 -3.88
CA VAL A 20 3.87 11.72 -3.10
C VAL A 20 4.86 12.46 -3.99
N SER A 21 5.51 13.48 -3.44
CA SER A 21 6.55 14.25 -4.13
C SER A 21 7.90 13.92 -3.51
N VAL A 22 8.67 13.03 -4.15
CA VAL A 22 9.99 12.63 -3.66
C VAL A 22 11.01 13.75 -3.93
N PRO A 23 11.67 14.32 -2.90
CA PRO A 23 12.70 15.32 -3.11
C PRO A 23 13.94 14.69 -3.74
N VAL A 24 14.51 15.36 -4.75
CA VAL A 24 15.76 14.93 -5.38
C VAL A 24 16.94 15.37 -4.52
N THR A 25 17.47 14.43 -3.73
CA THR A 25 18.65 14.58 -2.88
C THR A 25 19.70 13.53 -3.25
N GLN A 26 20.91 13.61 -2.68
CA GLN A 26 21.94 12.58 -2.88
C GLN A 26 21.49 11.17 -2.49
N GLU A 27 20.54 11.06 -1.55
CA GLU A 27 20.01 9.76 -1.10
C GLU A 27 19.27 9.00 -2.20
N VAL A 28 18.71 9.70 -3.20
CA VAL A 28 18.01 9.09 -4.34
C VAL A 28 18.83 9.08 -5.63
N MET A 29 20.10 9.46 -5.54
CA MET A 29 21.06 9.41 -6.65
C MET A 29 21.87 8.12 -6.61
N GLN A 30 22.48 7.77 -7.73
CA GLN A 30 23.47 6.71 -7.81
C GLN A 30 24.71 7.09 -6.97
N ASP A 31 25.33 6.07 -6.37
CA ASP A 31 26.47 6.29 -5.46
C ASP A 31 27.74 6.74 -6.19
N GLN A 32 27.86 6.38 -7.47
CA GLN A 32 28.98 6.72 -8.32
C GLN A 32 28.49 7.56 -9.50
N PRO A 33 29.25 8.58 -9.93
CA PRO A 33 28.94 9.30 -11.14
C PRO A 33 29.20 8.44 -12.39
N ASP A 34 28.53 8.78 -13.48
CA ASP A 34 28.83 8.25 -14.81
C ASP A 34 30.22 8.71 -15.28
N ALA A 35 30.69 8.15 -16.40
CA ALA A 35 32.01 8.44 -16.96
C ALA A 35 32.22 9.93 -17.32
N ASP A 36 31.14 10.70 -17.48
CA ASP A 36 31.14 12.14 -17.73
C ASP A 36 31.12 12.99 -16.45
N GLY A 37 31.16 12.35 -15.27
CA GLY A 37 31.08 13.02 -13.97
C GLY A 37 29.66 13.40 -13.54
N SER A 38 28.63 13.05 -14.31
CA SER A 38 27.24 13.32 -13.95
C SER A 38 26.70 12.30 -12.96
N PHE A 39 25.87 12.74 -12.01
CA PHE A 39 25.15 11.85 -11.11
C PHE A 39 23.73 11.62 -11.63
N ARG A 40 23.35 10.37 -11.79
CA ARG A 40 22.01 9.98 -12.24
C ARG A 40 21.15 9.58 -11.07
N LEU A 41 19.85 9.68 -11.29
CA LEU A 41 18.86 9.21 -10.33
C LEU A 41 18.87 7.69 -10.26
N ASP A 42 18.80 7.16 -9.05
CA ASP A 42 18.56 5.76 -8.81
C ASP A 42 17.05 5.53 -8.63
N GLY A 43 16.41 4.97 -9.66
CA GLY A 43 14.98 4.72 -9.66
C GLY A 43 14.52 3.83 -8.50
N LYS A 44 15.35 2.88 -8.06
CA LYS A 44 15.00 2.02 -6.93
C LYS A 44 14.94 2.83 -5.65
N LYS A 45 15.93 3.68 -5.39
CA LYS A 45 15.95 4.57 -4.21
C LYS A 45 14.80 5.56 -4.22
N ILE A 46 14.41 6.08 -5.40
CA ILE A 46 13.23 6.93 -5.56
C ILE A 46 11.95 6.19 -5.13
N PHE A 47 11.73 4.98 -5.64
CA PHE A 47 10.51 4.23 -5.30
C PHE A 47 10.48 3.78 -3.84
N GLU A 48 11.63 3.43 -3.26
CA GLU A 48 11.72 3.13 -1.83
C GLU A 48 11.38 4.35 -0.97
N ALA A 49 11.89 5.53 -1.33
CA ALA A 49 11.53 6.79 -0.67
C ALA A 49 10.03 7.10 -0.82
N ALA A 50 9.47 6.91 -2.02
CA ALA A 50 8.05 7.11 -2.29
C ALA A 50 7.16 6.20 -1.43
N ILE A 51 7.52 4.92 -1.30
CA ILE A 51 6.79 3.95 -0.45
C ILE A 51 6.83 4.38 1.02
N ARG A 52 8.01 4.77 1.53
CA ARG A 52 8.12 5.26 2.92
C ARG A 52 7.24 6.48 3.15
N MET A 53 7.28 7.46 2.25
CA MET A 53 6.41 8.65 2.33
C MET A 53 4.93 8.28 2.26
N GLY A 54 4.54 7.30 1.43
CA GLY A 54 3.17 6.81 1.34
C GLY A 54 2.70 6.14 2.63
N GLN A 55 3.55 5.34 3.28
CA GLN A 55 3.24 4.70 4.57
C GLN A 55 3.03 5.70 5.70
N GLU A 56 3.76 6.80 5.68
CA GLU A 56 3.64 7.90 6.65
C GLU A 56 2.52 8.89 6.29
N SER A 57 2.00 8.82 5.06
CA SER A 57 0.93 9.69 4.59
C SER A 57 -0.43 9.29 5.15
N GLY A 58 -1.17 10.26 5.68
CA GLY A 58 -2.59 10.09 6.03
C GLY A 58 -3.56 10.36 4.87
N ASN A 59 -3.06 10.76 3.70
CA ASN A 59 -3.86 11.27 2.59
C ASN A 59 -4.06 10.21 1.48
N TRP A 60 -4.56 9.04 1.85
CA TRP A 60 -4.95 8.01 0.90
C TRP A 60 -6.39 8.21 0.43
N ALA A 61 -6.62 8.08 -0.87
CA ALA A 61 -7.95 8.16 -1.48
C ALA A 61 -8.39 6.76 -1.93
N LEU A 62 -9.64 6.41 -1.65
CA LEU A 62 -10.21 5.14 -2.10
C LEU A 62 -10.43 5.15 -3.61
N GLU A 63 -9.79 4.23 -4.31
CA GLU A 63 -9.94 4.02 -5.75
C GLU A 63 -11.02 2.96 -6.04
N ALA A 64 -10.95 1.83 -5.32
CA ALA A 64 -11.88 0.71 -5.50
C ALA A 64 -12.10 -0.08 -4.21
N GLN A 65 -13.23 -0.78 -4.12
CA GLN A 65 -13.56 -1.66 -3.01
C GLN A 65 -14.22 -2.93 -3.51
N HIS A 66 -13.77 -4.07 -2.98
CA HIS A 66 -14.35 -5.39 -3.25
C HIS A 66 -14.68 -6.10 -1.93
N VAL A 67 -15.82 -6.77 -1.89
CA VAL A 67 -16.24 -7.58 -0.73
C VAL A 67 -16.43 -9.01 -1.20
N GLU A 68 -15.78 -9.93 -0.50
CA GLU A 68 -15.84 -11.35 -0.79
C GLU A 68 -15.92 -12.17 0.50
N VAL A 69 -16.20 -13.48 0.36
CA VAL A 69 -16.15 -14.40 1.50
C VAL A 69 -14.71 -14.51 1.96
N HIS A 70 -14.47 -14.36 3.27
CA HIS A 70 -13.12 -14.47 3.83
C HIS A 70 -12.60 -15.90 3.58
N PRO A 71 -11.36 -16.09 3.06
CA PRO A 71 -10.85 -17.40 2.65
C PRO A 71 -10.72 -18.36 3.84
N ILE A 72 -10.50 -17.82 5.03
CA ILE A 72 -10.51 -18.56 6.29
C ILE A 72 -11.79 -18.22 7.07
N GLN A 73 -12.73 -19.14 7.12
CA GLN A 73 -13.91 -19.04 7.98
C GLN A 73 -13.54 -19.41 9.42
N LYS A 74 -14.03 -18.62 10.37
CA LYS A 74 -13.95 -18.93 11.81
C LYS A 74 -15.29 -18.59 12.45
N ALA A 75 -15.60 -19.28 13.55
CA ALA A 75 -16.79 -18.95 14.33
C ALA A 75 -16.70 -17.49 14.84
N PRO A 76 -17.85 -16.81 15.04
CA PRO A 76 -17.88 -15.54 15.73
C PRO A 76 -17.23 -15.65 17.11
N ASP A 77 -16.54 -14.62 17.55
CA ASP A 77 -16.07 -14.54 18.94
C ASP A 77 -17.29 -14.57 19.87
N ARG A 78 -17.17 -15.23 21.03
CA ARG A 78 -18.28 -15.25 22.02
C ARG A 78 -18.49 -13.81 22.51
N GLN A 79 -19.65 -13.24 22.19
CA GLN A 79 -20.12 -11.97 22.75
C GLN A 79 -20.57 -12.14 24.20
#